data_AF-A0A932EPK3-F1
#
_entry.id   AF-A0A932EPK3-F1
#
_cell.length_a   1.000
_cell.length_b   1.000
_cell.length_c   1.000
_cell.angle_alpha   90.00
_cell.angle_beta   90.00
_cell.angle_gamma   90.00
#
_symmetry.space_group_name_H-M   'P 1'
#
loop_
_entity.id
_entity.type
_entity.pdbx_description
1 polymer ?
#
loop_
_entity_poly.entity_id
_entity_poly.type
_entity_poly.pdbx_seq_one_letter_code
_entity_poly.pdbx_strand_id
1 'polypeptide(L)'
;MRRVPLTFLLLALAVAPAFAKENAKEERARLEVQRVMARYLDARFRGAPWKEFSDAVLWTAEQEPACQQVARSFEPGPVRFAERDRALASVTFYQLGTYCPAEQTFRPAPRLDNAVFQLRKRSIVWLVEKTNRPGGQLDWKVLRDRLKQQLAGPALPTAETARIANALSVLEKTASAIGRTGN
;
A
#
# COMPACT_ATOMS: atom_id res chain seq x y z
N MET A 1 -4.78 7.80 74.61
CA MET A 1 -3.74 7.81 73.54
C MET A 1 -3.82 6.49 72.78
N ARG A 2 -4.46 6.44 71.61
CA ARG A 2 -4.56 5.23 70.77
C ARG A 2 -3.66 5.40 69.55
N ARG A 3 -2.70 4.49 69.38
CA ARG A 3 -1.78 4.44 68.22
C ARG A 3 -2.50 3.80 67.03
N VAL A 4 -2.50 4.48 65.89
CA VAL A 4 -2.94 3.94 64.59
C VAL A 4 -1.73 3.24 63.96
N PRO A 5 -1.79 1.97 63.56
CA PRO A 5 -0.73 1.38 62.77
C PRO A 5 -0.90 1.80 61.30
N LEU A 6 -0.06 2.74 60.90
CA LEU A 6 0.18 3.15 59.52
C LEU A 6 1.04 2.06 58.84
N THR A 7 0.42 1.00 58.36
CA THR A 7 1.13 0.02 57.53
C THR A 7 0.12 -0.68 56.66
N PHE A 8 -0.16 -0.11 55.48
CA PHE A 8 -0.60 -0.80 54.26
C PHE A 8 -0.75 0.25 53.15
N LEU A 9 0.36 0.85 52.73
CA LEU A 9 0.33 1.72 51.54
C LEU A 9 1.65 1.67 50.79
N LEU A 10 2.05 0.50 50.31
CA LEU A 10 3.22 0.36 49.43
C LEU A 10 3.16 -0.97 48.67
N LEU A 11 2.11 -1.19 47.87
CA LEU A 11 2.10 -2.31 46.91
C LEU A 11 1.28 -2.05 45.64
N ALA A 12 1.18 -0.79 45.19
CA ALA A 12 0.41 -0.43 43.99
C ALA A 12 1.16 0.48 43.00
N LEU A 13 2.49 0.53 43.04
CA LEU A 13 3.29 1.45 42.21
C LEU A 13 4.38 0.81 41.33
N ALA A 14 4.47 -0.53 41.30
CA ALA A 14 5.45 -1.22 40.47
C ALA A 14 4.89 -1.75 39.13
N VAL A 15 3.57 -1.75 38.95
CA VAL A 15 2.93 -2.35 37.76
C VAL A 15 2.80 -1.34 36.61
N ALA A 16 2.61 -0.05 36.90
CA ALA A 16 2.47 0.99 35.88
C ALA A 16 3.67 1.19 34.91
N PRO A 17 4.96 1.13 35.34
CA PRO A 17 6.08 1.42 34.44
C PRO A 17 6.42 0.27 33.47
N ALA A 18 6.01 -0.97 33.75
CA ALA A 18 6.26 -2.11 32.87
C ALA A 18 5.34 -2.07 31.64
N PHE A 19 4.03 -1.87 31.86
CA PHE A 19 3.04 -1.72 30.77
C PHE A 19 3.32 -0.49 29.90
N ALA A 20 3.75 0.64 30.48
CA ALA A 20 4.11 1.82 29.71
C ALA A 20 5.32 1.58 28.76
N LYS A 21 6.33 0.83 29.21
CA LYS A 21 7.51 0.49 28.39
C LYS A 21 7.18 -0.52 27.29
N GLU A 22 6.27 -1.45 27.56
CA GLU A 22 5.82 -2.44 26.58
C GLU A 22 4.96 -1.79 25.49
N ASN A 23 3.99 -0.95 25.88
CA ASN A 23 3.17 -0.16 24.95
C ASN A 23 4.03 0.76 24.06
N ALA A 24 5.07 1.38 24.62
CA ALA A 24 5.98 2.23 23.86
C ALA A 24 6.83 1.45 22.83
N LYS A 25 7.16 0.19 23.11
CA LYS A 25 7.87 -0.69 22.17
C LYS A 25 6.96 -1.13 21.02
N GLU A 26 5.73 -1.51 21.35
CA GLU A 26 4.73 -1.92 20.36
C GLU A 26 4.36 -0.77 19.41
N GLU A 27 4.17 0.44 19.96
CA GLU A 27 3.89 1.63 19.15
C GLU A 27 5.04 1.97 18.19
N ARG A 28 6.29 1.86 18.64
CA ARG A 28 7.45 2.07 17.76
C ARG A 28 7.51 1.03 16.64
N ALA A 29 7.29 -0.24 16.96
CA ALA A 29 7.26 -1.30 15.96
C ALA A 29 6.12 -1.08 14.95
N ARG A 30 4.96 -0.60 15.40
CA ARG A 30 3.83 -0.23 14.55
C ARG A 30 4.20 0.86 13.55
N LEU A 31 4.84 1.94 14.04
CA LEU A 31 5.30 3.04 13.20
C LEU A 31 6.40 2.62 12.21
N GLU A 32 7.27 1.67 12.58
CA GLU A 32 8.25 1.08 11.67
C GLU A 32 7.55 0.35 10.50
N VAL A 33 6.61 -0.55 10.82
CA VAL A 33 5.86 -1.33 9.82
C VAL A 33 5.10 -0.42 8.86
N GLN A 34 4.42 0.61 9.39
CA GLN A 34 3.70 1.58 8.55
C GLN A 34 4.65 2.33 7.59
N ARG A 35 5.83 2.74 8.06
CA ARG A 35 6.83 3.42 7.22
C ARG A 35 7.34 2.52 6.10
N VAL A 36 7.62 1.26 6.42
CA VAL A 36 8.08 0.26 5.44
C VAL A 36 6.99 0.01 4.40
N MET A 37 5.74 -0.13 4.83
CA MET A 37 4.61 -0.29 3.91
C MET A 37 4.40 0.92 3.00
N ALA A 38 4.47 2.14 3.54
CA ALA A 38 4.34 3.35 2.72
C ALA A 38 5.42 3.41 1.62
N ARG A 39 6.68 3.15 1.97
CA ARG A 39 7.80 3.10 1.00
C ARG A 39 7.61 2.01 -0.05
N TYR A 40 7.18 0.82 0.39
CA TYR A 40 6.91 -0.31 -0.50
C TYR A 40 5.79 0.01 -1.50
N LEU A 41 4.69 0.61 -1.02
CA LEU A 41 3.55 1.00 -1.85
C LEU A 41 3.92 2.13 -2.82
N ASP A 42 4.65 3.15 -2.38
CA ASP A 42 5.11 4.24 -3.24
C ASP A 42 5.98 3.73 -4.39
N ALA A 43 6.92 2.82 -4.10
CA ALA A 43 7.77 2.19 -5.10
C ALA A 43 6.95 1.42 -6.13
N ARG A 44 5.97 0.62 -5.66
CA ARG A 44 5.03 -0.13 -6.49
C ARG A 44 4.21 0.79 -7.39
N PHE A 45 3.60 1.82 -6.83
CA PHE A 45 2.67 2.71 -7.52
C PHE A 45 3.34 3.55 -8.61
N ARG A 46 4.62 3.91 -8.42
CA ARG A 46 5.39 4.65 -9.43
C ARG A 46 5.82 3.79 -10.63
N GLY A 47 5.61 2.47 -10.56
CA GLY A 47 6.08 1.53 -11.57
C GLY A 47 7.61 1.53 -11.67
N ALA A 48 8.30 1.73 -10.54
CA ALA A 48 9.77 1.68 -10.46
C ALA A 48 10.28 0.27 -10.80
N PRO A 49 11.48 0.12 -11.38
CA PRO A 49 12.05 -1.18 -11.69
C PRO A 49 12.10 -2.05 -10.44
N TRP A 50 11.42 -3.19 -10.48
CA TRP A 50 11.23 -4.07 -9.30
C TRP A 50 12.54 -4.54 -8.67
N LYS A 51 13.61 -4.60 -9.47
CA LYS A 51 14.97 -4.98 -9.08
C LYS A 51 15.58 -4.06 -8.01
N GLU A 52 15.15 -2.81 -7.91
CA GLU A 52 15.68 -1.87 -6.89
C GLU A 52 15.18 -2.17 -5.47
N PHE A 53 14.18 -3.03 -5.32
CA PHE A 53 13.53 -3.36 -4.05
C PHE A 53 13.64 -4.84 -3.67
N SER A 54 14.38 -5.65 -4.44
CA SER A 54 14.50 -7.10 -4.25
C SER A 54 15.12 -7.50 -2.91
N ASP A 55 16.00 -6.66 -2.37
CA ASP A 55 16.69 -6.95 -1.10
C ASP A 55 15.77 -6.79 0.12
N ALA A 56 14.60 -6.14 -0.05
CA ALA A 56 13.60 -5.90 0.98
C ALA A 56 12.33 -6.77 0.83
N VAL A 57 12.25 -7.59 -0.22
CA VAL A 57 11.01 -8.30 -0.60
C VAL A 57 11.35 -9.76 -0.94
N LEU A 58 10.87 -10.69 -0.11
CA LEU A 58 10.90 -12.12 -0.43
C LEU A 58 9.62 -12.48 -1.15
N TRP A 59 9.61 -12.24 -2.46
CA TRP A 59 8.59 -12.81 -3.33
C TRP A 59 9.26 -13.52 -4.50
N THR A 60 8.87 -14.77 -4.74
CA THR A 60 9.18 -15.51 -5.97
C THR A 60 8.94 -14.62 -7.17
N ALA A 61 9.98 -14.38 -7.98
CA ALA A 61 9.97 -13.63 -9.23
C ALA A 61 8.58 -13.53 -9.89
N GLU A 62 7.81 -12.51 -9.51
CA GLU A 62 6.45 -12.32 -10.01
C GLU A 62 6.61 -11.73 -11.41
N GLN A 63 6.18 -12.46 -12.45
CA GLN A 63 6.09 -11.90 -13.79
C GLN A 63 5.24 -10.63 -13.72
N GLU A 64 5.66 -9.56 -14.40
CA GLU A 64 4.83 -8.38 -14.52
C GLU A 64 3.46 -8.79 -15.10
N PRO A 65 2.36 -8.46 -14.44
CA PRO A 65 1.06 -8.95 -14.87
C PRO A 65 0.72 -8.34 -16.23
N ALA A 66 0.12 -9.15 -17.11
CA ALA A 66 -0.28 -8.73 -18.45
C ALA A 66 -1.23 -7.52 -18.45
N CYS A 67 -1.97 -7.31 -17.35
CA CYS A 67 -2.73 -6.11 -17.08
C CYS A 67 -2.47 -5.61 -15.65
N GLN A 68 -2.53 -4.29 -15.46
CA GLN A 68 -2.24 -3.62 -14.20
C GLN A 68 -3.53 -3.05 -13.60
N GLN A 69 -3.70 -3.22 -12.29
CA GLN A 69 -4.77 -2.55 -11.53
C GLN A 69 -4.38 -1.09 -11.35
N VAL A 70 -5.25 -0.18 -11.78
CA VAL A 70 -5.00 1.25 -11.73
C VAL A 70 -5.69 1.81 -10.50
N ALA A 71 -4.92 2.37 -9.59
CA ALA A 71 -5.43 2.95 -8.36
C ALA A 71 -5.24 4.47 -8.36
N ARG A 72 -6.21 5.16 -7.75
CA ARG A 72 -6.15 6.60 -7.54
C ARG A 72 -5.28 6.96 -6.34
N SER A 73 -5.45 6.20 -5.27
CA SER A 73 -4.82 6.39 -3.98
C SER A 73 -4.90 5.09 -3.18
N PHE A 74 -4.15 5.06 -2.09
CA PHE A 74 -4.22 4.02 -1.08
C PHE A 74 -4.21 4.65 0.30
N GLU A 75 -4.75 3.94 1.27
CA GLU A 75 -4.76 4.31 2.68
C GLU A 75 -4.23 3.13 3.52
N PRO A 76 -3.08 3.28 4.18
CA PRO A 76 -2.59 2.29 5.13
C PRO A 76 -3.55 2.20 6.32
N GLY A 77 -4.02 0.99 6.60
CA GLY A 77 -4.89 0.69 7.72
C GLY A 77 -4.14 0.29 9.00
N PRO A 78 -4.85 -0.32 9.97
CA PRO A 78 -4.25 -0.79 11.20
C PRO A 78 -3.24 -1.92 10.94
N VAL A 79 -2.17 -1.91 11.74
CA VAL A 79 -1.19 -3.01 11.80
C VAL A 79 -1.56 -3.93 12.95
N ARG A 80 -1.56 -5.23 12.69
CA ARG A 80 -1.77 -6.27 13.70
C ARG A 80 -0.51 -7.11 13.82
N PHE A 81 0.04 -7.25 15.02
CA PHE A 81 1.14 -8.17 15.27
C PHE A 81 0.59 -9.58 15.49
N ALA A 82 1.06 -10.55 14.70
CA ALA A 82 0.76 -11.96 14.91
C ALA A 82 1.79 -12.58 15.88
N GLU A 83 3.06 -12.20 15.71
CA GLU A 83 4.22 -12.64 16.50
C GLU A 83 5.21 -11.47 16.62
N ARG A 84 6.25 -11.59 17.45
CA ARG A 84 7.25 -10.51 17.63
C ARG A 84 7.94 -10.09 16.34
N ASP A 85 8.15 -11.03 15.42
CA ASP A 85 8.79 -10.83 14.13
C ASP A 85 7.80 -10.82 12.96
N ARG A 86 6.47 -10.84 13.21
CA ARG A 86 5.45 -10.90 12.15
C ARG A 86 4.33 -9.88 12.36
N ALA A 87 4.10 -9.08 11.33
CA ALA A 87 3.04 -8.09 11.30
C ALA A 87 2.14 -8.27 10.08
N LEU A 88 0.86 -7.95 10.25
CA LEU A 88 -0.13 -7.87 9.19
C LEU A 88 -0.49 -6.39 9.02
N ALA A 89 -0.24 -5.83 7.85
CA ALA A 89 -0.64 -4.47 7.51
C ALA A 89 -1.78 -4.52 6.49
N SER A 90 -2.93 -3.96 6.86
CA SER A 90 -4.04 -3.77 5.94
C SER A 90 -3.81 -2.51 5.11
N VAL A 91 -4.20 -2.53 3.84
CA VAL A 91 -4.17 -1.35 2.96
C VAL A 91 -5.45 -1.32 2.17
N THR A 92 -6.11 -0.17 2.17
CA THR A 92 -7.29 0.09 1.34
C THR A 92 -6.85 0.80 0.07
N PHE A 93 -7.30 0.33 -1.08
CA PHE A 93 -7.05 0.91 -2.38
C PHE A 93 -8.33 1.50 -2.96
N TYR A 94 -8.22 2.72 -3.48
CA TYR A 94 -9.25 3.35 -4.28
C TYR A 94 -8.99 3.01 -5.75
N GLN A 95 -9.51 1.86 -6.19
CA GLN A 95 -9.30 1.34 -7.54
C GLN A 95 -10.14 2.11 -8.55
N LEU A 96 -9.57 2.39 -9.73
CA LEU A 96 -10.26 2.96 -10.88
C LEU A 96 -10.68 1.87 -11.88
N GLY A 97 -9.86 0.84 -12.06
CA GLY A 97 -10.07 -0.18 -13.07
C GLY A 97 -8.80 -0.93 -13.43
N THR A 98 -8.80 -1.56 -14.60
CA THR A 98 -7.67 -2.35 -15.10
C THR A 98 -7.19 -1.80 -16.44
N TYR A 99 -5.88 -1.64 -16.59
CA TYR A 99 -5.24 -1.27 -17.86
C TYR A 99 -4.48 -2.46 -18.43
N CYS A 100 -4.69 -2.76 -19.71
CA CYS A 100 -4.01 -3.84 -20.42
C CYS A 100 -3.13 -3.24 -21.53
N PRO A 101 -1.80 -3.15 -21.35
CA PRO A 101 -0.89 -2.50 -22.30
C PRO A 101 -0.92 -3.11 -23.71
N ALA A 102 -1.00 -4.44 -23.82
CA ALA A 102 -1.01 -5.14 -25.11
C ALA A 102 -2.26 -4.80 -25.95
N GLU A 103 -3.39 -4.56 -25.28
CA GLU A 103 -4.65 -4.17 -25.94
C GLU A 103 -4.79 -2.64 -26.05
N GLN A 104 -4.01 -1.90 -25.26
CA GLN A 104 -4.13 -0.45 -25.04
C GLN A 104 -5.53 -0.04 -24.57
N THR A 105 -6.16 -0.89 -23.76
CA THR A 105 -7.51 -0.65 -23.25
C THR A 105 -7.48 -0.38 -21.75
N PHE A 106 -8.34 0.54 -21.32
CA PHE A 106 -8.67 0.75 -19.92
C PHE A 106 -10.11 0.30 -19.66
N ARG A 107 -10.28 -0.63 -18.73
CA ARG A 107 -11.57 -1.19 -18.33
C ARG A 107 -11.95 -0.61 -16.97
N PRO A 108 -12.90 0.34 -16.90
CA PRO A 108 -13.27 0.98 -15.65
C PRO A 108 -14.00 0.01 -14.72
N ALA A 109 -13.58 -0.03 -13.46
CA ALA A 109 -14.20 -0.84 -12.42
C ALA A 109 -13.95 -0.18 -11.05
N PRO A 110 -14.54 1.00 -10.81
CA PRO A 110 -14.26 1.79 -9.61
C PRO A 110 -14.75 1.07 -8.35
N ARG A 111 -13.86 0.85 -7.37
CA ARG A 111 -14.22 0.21 -6.10
C ARG A 111 -13.20 0.49 -5.00
N LEU A 112 -13.66 0.41 -3.76
CA LEU A 112 -12.78 0.22 -2.60
C LEU A 112 -12.36 -1.24 -2.53
N ASP A 113 -11.08 -1.44 -2.24
CA ASP A 113 -10.50 -2.76 -2.21
C ASP A 113 -9.48 -2.90 -1.08
N ASN A 114 -9.49 -4.02 -0.38
CA ASN A 114 -8.62 -4.24 0.77
C ASN A 114 -7.60 -5.33 0.47
N ALA A 115 -6.33 -5.05 0.75
CA ALA A 115 -5.27 -6.04 0.75
C ALA A 115 -4.65 -6.17 2.15
N VAL A 116 -4.21 -7.38 2.46
CA VAL A 116 -3.45 -7.68 3.68
C VAL A 116 -2.05 -8.09 3.28
N PHE A 117 -1.08 -7.30 3.74
CA PHE A 117 0.34 -7.55 3.56
C PHE A 117 0.90 -8.21 4.82
N GLN A 118 1.62 -9.31 4.63
CA GLN A 118 2.34 -10.01 5.68
C GLN A 118 3.79 -9.53 5.65
N LEU A 119 4.24 -8.96 6.77
CA LEU A 119 5.60 -8.51 6.95
C LEU A 119 6.32 -9.38 7.97
N ARG A 120 7.60 -9.66 7.72
CA ARG A 120 8.49 -10.33 8.66
C ARG A 120 9.73 -9.51 8.95
N LYS A 121 10.09 -9.42 10.23
CA LYS A 121 11.33 -8.79 10.66
C LYS A 121 12.50 -9.76 10.49
N ARG A 122 13.49 -9.38 9.68
CA ARG A 122 14.80 -10.05 9.60
C ARG A 122 15.87 -9.10 10.14
N SER A 123 16.40 -9.44 11.33
CA SER A 123 17.32 -8.57 12.08
C SER A 123 16.70 -7.19 12.36
N ILE A 124 17.22 -6.12 11.76
CA ILE A 124 16.74 -4.75 11.92
C ILE A 124 15.77 -4.29 10.82
N VAL A 125 15.51 -5.12 9.80
CA VAL A 125 14.71 -4.75 8.61
C VAL A 125 13.38 -5.50 8.60
N TRP A 126 12.29 -4.82 8.23
CA TRP A 126 11.02 -5.46 7.93
C TRP A 126 10.93 -5.74 6.42
N LEU A 127 10.53 -6.96 6.07
CA LEU A 127 10.37 -7.41 4.69
C LEU A 127 8.91 -7.73 4.43
N VAL A 128 8.39 -7.40 3.25
CA VAL A 128 7.07 -7.86 2.81
C VAL A 128 7.24 -9.27 2.25
N GLU A 129 6.68 -10.28 2.93
CA GLU A 129 6.80 -11.70 2.55
C GLU A 129 5.64 -12.19 1.67
N LYS A 130 4.43 -11.70 1.91
CA LYS A 130 3.23 -12.17 1.19
C LYS A 130 2.16 -11.09 1.15
N THR A 131 1.32 -11.14 0.14
CA THR A 131 0.02 -10.46 0.15
C THR A 131 -1.04 -11.38 -0.45
N ASN A 132 -2.28 -11.16 -0.06
CA ASN A 132 -3.44 -11.81 -0.68
C ASN A 132 -3.76 -11.25 -2.07
N ARG A 133 -3.05 -10.21 -2.52
CA ARG A 133 -3.17 -9.61 -3.84
C ARG A 133 -1.88 -9.75 -4.65
N PRO A 134 -1.78 -10.71 -5.58
CA PRO A 134 -0.65 -10.80 -6.49
C PRO A 134 -0.60 -9.57 -7.41
N GLY A 135 0.57 -8.93 -7.49
CA GLY A 135 1.03 -7.96 -8.51
C GLY A 135 0.20 -6.72 -8.94
N GLY A 136 0.94 -5.69 -9.39
CA GLY A 136 0.54 -4.81 -10.50
C GLY A 136 -0.31 -3.56 -10.21
N GLN A 137 -0.11 -2.88 -9.09
CA GLN A 137 -0.76 -1.58 -8.86
C GLN A 137 0.00 -0.46 -9.56
N LEU A 138 -0.70 0.34 -10.36
CA LEU A 138 -0.16 1.50 -11.06
C LEU A 138 -0.91 2.77 -10.62
N ASP A 139 -0.17 3.81 -10.26
CA ASP A 139 -0.76 5.13 -10.04
C ASP A 139 -1.40 5.64 -11.34
N TRP A 140 -2.66 6.06 -11.26
CA TRP A 140 -3.39 6.59 -12.39
C TRP A 140 -2.70 7.79 -13.06
N LYS A 141 -1.96 8.62 -12.31
CA LYS A 141 -1.17 9.73 -12.87
C LYS A 141 -0.04 9.21 -13.75
N VAL A 142 0.65 8.16 -13.29
CA VAL A 142 1.72 7.52 -14.07
C VAL A 142 1.14 6.94 -15.36
N LEU A 143 -0.01 6.25 -15.30
CA LEU A 143 -0.67 5.77 -16.51
C LEU A 143 -1.08 6.91 -17.45
N ARG A 144 -1.74 7.94 -16.90
CA ARG A 144 -2.17 9.12 -17.66
C ARG A 144 -1.00 9.77 -18.39
N ASP A 145 0.11 9.96 -17.71
CA ASP A 145 1.29 10.62 -18.27
C ASP A 145 1.94 9.74 -19.36
N ARG A 146 1.98 8.42 -19.17
CA ARG A 146 2.42 7.45 -20.21
C ARG A 146 1.53 7.50 -21.46
N LEU A 147 0.21 7.48 -21.29
CA LEU A 147 -0.74 7.56 -22.42
C LEU A 147 -0.61 8.90 -23.17
N LYS A 148 -0.43 10.02 -22.44
CA LYS A 148 -0.18 11.33 -23.05
C LYS A 148 1.13 11.37 -23.83
N GLN A 149 2.20 10.78 -23.29
CA GLN A 149 3.48 10.66 -23.98
C GLN A 149 3.36 9.81 -25.26
N GLN A 150 2.61 8.72 -25.24
CA GLN A 150 2.37 7.89 -26.43
C GLN A 150 1.61 8.68 -27.52
N LEU A 151 0.60 9.46 -27.15
CA LEU A 151 -0.15 10.31 -28.09
C LEU A 151 0.68 11.47 -28.66
N ALA A 152 1.64 11.98 -27.88
CA ALA A 152 2.57 13.03 -28.32
C ALA A 152 3.81 12.48 -29.04
N GLY A 153 3.95 11.16 -29.11
CA GLY A 153 5.11 10.46 -29.65
C GLY A 153 5.09 10.32 -31.17
N PRO A 154 5.87 9.35 -31.71
CA PRO A 154 5.91 9.05 -33.14
C PRO A 154 4.52 8.78 -33.72
N ALA A 155 4.36 8.96 -35.02
CA ALA A 155 3.09 8.70 -35.71
C ALA A 155 2.68 7.22 -35.57
N LEU A 156 1.76 6.95 -34.63
CA LEU A 156 1.11 5.66 -34.47
C LEU A 156 0.02 5.47 -35.53
N PRO A 157 -0.31 4.22 -35.91
CA PRO A 157 -1.47 3.94 -36.73
C PRO A 157 -2.75 4.55 -36.16
N THR A 158 -3.64 5.07 -37.02
CA THR A 158 -4.87 5.78 -36.60
C THR A 158 -5.72 4.97 -35.60
N ALA A 159 -5.85 3.66 -35.81
CA ALA A 159 -6.61 2.77 -34.92
C ALA A 159 -5.96 2.61 -33.54
N GLU A 160 -4.64 2.71 -33.45
CA GLU A 160 -3.88 2.66 -32.21
C GLU A 160 -4.02 3.98 -31.44
N THR A 161 -3.83 5.11 -32.13
CA THR A 161 -4.06 6.45 -31.59
C THR A 161 -5.47 6.59 -31.02
N ALA A 162 -6.49 6.11 -31.73
CA ALA A 162 -7.87 6.13 -31.25
C ALA A 162 -8.08 5.29 -29.98
N ARG A 163 -7.45 4.10 -29.89
CA ARG A 163 -7.53 3.25 -28.69
C ARG A 163 -6.87 3.90 -27.48
N ILE A 164 -5.67 4.46 -27.65
CA ILE A 164 -4.93 5.15 -26.58
C ILE A 164 -5.72 6.38 -26.11
N ALA A 165 -6.22 7.20 -27.05
CA ALA A 165 -7.03 8.37 -26.73
C ALA A 165 -8.32 8.01 -25.98
N ASN A 166 -8.98 6.92 -26.39
CA ASN A 166 -10.16 6.42 -25.68
C ASN A 166 -9.80 5.93 -24.26
N ALA A 167 -8.73 5.15 -24.10
CA ALA A 167 -8.26 4.69 -22.81
C ALA A 167 -7.93 5.86 -21.86
N LEU A 168 -7.25 6.90 -22.36
CA LEU A 168 -6.96 8.12 -21.61
C LEU A 168 -8.24 8.85 -21.20
N SER A 169 -9.18 9.03 -22.14
CA SER A 169 -10.46 9.70 -21.89
C SER A 169 -11.28 8.97 -20.82
N VAL A 170 -11.39 7.64 -20.90
CA VAL A 170 -12.10 6.84 -19.91
C VAL A 170 -11.39 6.90 -18.55
N LEU A 171 -10.06 6.79 -18.52
CA LEU A 171 -9.27 6.91 -17.28
C LEU A 171 -9.51 8.24 -16.57
N GLU A 172 -9.39 9.37 -17.28
CA GLU A 172 -9.56 10.70 -16.70
C GLU A 172 -11.00 10.95 -16.23
N LYS A 173 -12.00 10.45 -16.98
CA LYS A 173 -13.42 10.49 -16.57
C LYS A 173 -13.66 9.67 -15.30
N THR A 174 -13.17 8.43 -15.25
CA THR A 174 -13.33 7.55 -14.08
C THR A 174 -12.63 8.14 -12.85
N ALA A 175 -11.41 8.66 -13.03
CA ALA A 175 -10.71 9.37 -11.96
C ALA A 175 -11.54 10.58 -11.48
N SER A 176 -12.04 11.42 -12.39
CA SER A 176 -12.82 12.61 -12.00
C SER A 176 -14.14 12.27 -11.28
N ALA A 177 -14.84 11.21 -11.72
CA ALA A 177 -16.11 10.78 -11.14
C ALA A 177 -15.97 10.39 -9.65
N ILE A 178 -14.93 9.62 -9.30
CA ILE A 178 -14.67 9.23 -7.91
C ILE A 178 -14.17 10.43 -7.07
N GLY A 179 -13.68 11.48 -7.71
CA GLY A 179 -13.20 12.70 -7.04
C GLY A 179 -14.30 13.65 -6.60
N ARG A 180 -15.54 13.43 -7.05
CA ARG A 180 -16.71 14.26 -6.70
C ARG A 180 -17.52 13.72 -5.52
N THR A 181 -17.17 12.54 -4.98
CA THR A 181 -17.90 11.90 -3.88
C THR A 181 -17.17 11.96 -2.54
N GLY A 182 -16.34 12.99 -2.32
CA GLY A 182 -15.59 13.17 -1.08
C GLY A 182 -15.68 14.59 -0.55
N ASN A 183 -16.82 14.90 0.06
CA ASN A 183 -16.96 15.80 1.21
C ASN A 183 -17.89 15.10 2.21
#